data_AF-A0A1I1SHM4-F1
#
_entry.id   AF-A0A1I1SHM4-F1
#
_cell.length_a   1.000
_cell.length_b   1.000
_cell.length_c   1.000
_cell.angle_alpha   90.00
_cell.angle_beta   90.00
_cell.angle_gamma   90.00
#
_symmetry.space_group_name_H-M   'P 1'
#
loop_
_entity.id
_entity.type
_entity.pdbx_description
1 polymer ?
#
loop_
_entity_poly.entity_id
_entity_poly.type
_entity_poly.pdbx_seq_one_letter_code
_entity_poly.pdbx_strand_id
1 'polypeptide(L)'
;MDILNLNEHFRDNMSSEYRAELEELLEEFKRGHYPNVLSKSADLRLKGDLDRELRDKLRMVEAISHSEIGEVKASSDIISELYHDSTIEWMLLGELAFMCDFKLARRILSSAVKEMEESGEMDRIKLARGYLVLAEAEENLEKYVRAIKYFKKGLTYFQDNEAPDQYMILYLHFKIGMMYSMKNEADESLHYLNKVIELAGDSNEELKINSLVTIAKTFGSKNENEKAYPYLQEALGLLEGSSLENKLSHAEALTEMAFYYFDQSKLAEAVPYYENAVNVYKRLSHVSHRKVGMVYMQYAYCLENMEQPNLREAGKSYEKAIGKLELTKDGELLENALADVIAFFDKTNDQKTKRKYENKFVELTNAKNAT
;
A
#
# COMPACT_ATOMS: atom_id res chain seq x y z
N MET A 1 -4.15 20.56 -7.40
CA MET A 1 -3.30 20.75 -8.60
C MET A 1 -2.65 19.42 -8.89
N ASP A 2 -2.83 18.91 -10.11
CA ASP A 2 -2.23 17.64 -10.54
C ASP A 2 -0.77 17.90 -10.94
N ILE A 3 0.17 17.25 -10.25
CA ILE A 3 1.61 17.42 -10.48
C ILE A 3 2.02 16.94 -11.88
N LEU A 4 1.24 16.05 -12.49
CA LEU A 4 1.47 15.50 -13.83
C LEU A 4 0.81 16.34 -14.93
N ASN A 5 -0.05 17.30 -14.57
CA ASN A 5 -0.66 18.21 -15.53
C ASN A 5 0.30 19.38 -15.87
N LEU A 6 1.41 19.05 -16.54
CA LEU A 6 2.44 20.02 -16.90
C LEU A 6 1.91 21.20 -17.73
N ASN A 7 0.85 21.02 -18.50
CA ASN A 7 0.23 22.10 -19.27
C ASN A 7 -0.30 23.24 -18.37
N GLU A 8 -0.72 22.93 -17.15
CA GLU A 8 -1.14 23.94 -16.19
C GLU A 8 0.06 24.72 -15.65
N HIS A 9 1.14 24.00 -15.29
CA HIS A 9 2.36 24.59 -14.72
C HIS A 9 3.13 25.48 -15.71
N PHE A 10 3.09 25.16 -17.01
CA PHE A 10 3.80 25.90 -18.06
C PHE A 10 2.93 26.92 -18.80
N ARG A 11 1.66 27.12 -18.40
CA ARG A 11 0.72 27.99 -19.12
C ARG A 11 1.27 29.40 -19.37
N ASP A 12 1.89 29.98 -18.35
CA ASP A 12 2.45 31.34 -18.42
C ASP A 12 3.73 31.42 -19.27
N ASN A 13 4.37 30.28 -19.52
CA ASN A 13 5.57 30.18 -20.35
C ASN A 13 5.23 30.00 -21.86
N MET A 14 3.96 29.73 -22.20
CA MET A 14 3.53 29.51 -23.60
C MET A 14 3.52 30.78 -24.47
N SER A 15 3.73 31.96 -23.87
CA SER A 15 3.96 33.22 -24.59
C SER A 15 5.44 33.59 -24.74
N SER A 16 6.36 32.74 -24.28
CA SER A 16 7.81 32.97 -24.40
C SER A 16 8.33 32.61 -25.80
N GLU A 17 9.59 33.00 -26.08
CA GLU A 17 10.29 32.62 -27.31
C GLU A 17 10.55 31.10 -27.43
N TYR A 18 10.52 30.38 -26.31
CA TYR A 18 10.74 28.92 -26.24
C TYR A 18 9.45 28.10 -26.42
N ARG A 19 8.37 28.73 -26.86
CA ARG A 19 7.05 28.07 -26.98
C ARG A 19 7.13 26.77 -27.77
N ALA A 20 7.84 26.75 -28.91
CA ALA A 20 7.90 25.58 -29.78
C ALA A 20 8.63 24.40 -29.10
N GLU A 21 9.74 24.68 -28.43
CA GLU A 21 10.50 23.68 -27.68
C GLU A 21 9.73 23.18 -26.46
N LEU A 22 8.99 24.05 -25.76
CA LEU A 22 8.13 23.67 -24.65
C LEU A 22 6.94 22.81 -25.12
N GLU A 23 6.29 23.15 -26.23
CA GLU A 23 5.22 22.34 -26.83
C GLU A 23 5.73 20.93 -27.17
N GLU A 24 6.94 20.83 -27.74
CA GLU A 24 7.55 19.54 -28.05
C GLU A 24 7.91 18.74 -26.79
N LEU A 25 8.50 19.39 -25.78
CA LEU A 25 8.83 18.76 -24.50
C LEU A 25 7.60 18.22 -23.79
N LEU A 26 6.52 19.00 -23.74
CA LEU A 26 5.25 18.61 -23.11
C LEU A 26 4.57 17.47 -23.85
N GLU A 27 4.66 17.43 -25.18
CA GLU A 27 4.13 16.32 -25.98
C GLU A 27 4.93 15.03 -25.77
N GLU A 28 6.25 15.10 -25.69
CA GLU A 28 7.08 13.93 -25.35
C GLU A 28 6.78 13.42 -23.94
N PHE A 29 6.56 14.31 -22.98
CA PHE A 29 6.15 13.95 -21.62
C PHE A 29 4.80 13.23 -21.63
N LYS A 30 3.81 13.78 -22.35
CA LYS A 30 2.49 13.16 -22.49
C LYS A 30 2.53 11.78 -23.14
N ARG A 31 3.51 11.53 -24.02
CA ARG A 31 3.75 10.21 -24.64
C ARG A 31 4.51 9.24 -23.74
N GLY A 32 4.97 9.67 -22.56
CA GLY A 32 5.80 8.87 -21.67
C GLY A 32 7.23 8.67 -22.19
N HIS A 33 7.69 9.50 -23.12
CA HIS A 33 9.04 9.43 -23.67
C HIS A 33 10.05 10.17 -22.77
N TYR A 34 10.11 9.77 -21.50
CA TYR A 34 10.87 10.49 -20.47
C TYR A 34 12.37 10.71 -20.79
N PRO A 35 13.10 9.77 -21.44
CA PRO A 35 14.47 10.06 -21.88
C PRO A 35 14.58 11.23 -22.87
N ASN A 36 13.59 11.39 -23.76
CA ASN A 36 13.54 12.52 -24.69
C ASN A 36 13.22 13.82 -23.95
N VAL A 37 12.32 13.77 -22.97
CA VAL A 37 12.01 14.92 -22.09
C VAL A 37 13.27 15.39 -21.37
N LEU A 38 14.04 14.47 -20.79
CA LEU A 38 15.30 14.78 -20.10
C LEU A 38 16.30 15.46 -21.04
N SER A 39 16.50 14.91 -22.25
CA SER A 39 17.39 15.51 -23.25
C SER A 39 16.94 16.91 -23.65
N LYS A 40 15.66 17.09 -23.97
CA LYS A 40 15.10 18.39 -24.40
C LYS A 40 15.14 19.43 -23.29
N SER A 41 14.84 19.04 -22.06
CA SER A 41 14.94 19.91 -20.89
C SER A 41 16.38 20.38 -20.67
N ALA A 42 17.35 19.45 -20.77
CA ALA A 42 18.76 19.79 -20.65
C ALA A 42 19.21 20.78 -21.75
N ASP A 43 18.81 20.55 -23.01
CA ASP A 43 19.14 21.45 -24.13
C ASP A 43 18.54 22.86 -23.93
N LEU A 44 17.32 22.95 -23.41
CA LEU A 44 16.68 24.22 -23.08
C LEU A 44 17.39 24.95 -21.92
N ARG A 45 17.83 24.23 -20.89
CA ARG A 45 18.55 24.84 -19.76
C ARG A 45 19.93 25.39 -20.13
N LEU A 46 20.49 25.01 -21.29
CA LEU A 46 21.73 25.59 -21.82
C LEU A 46 21.53 26.97 -22.46
N LYS A 47 20.28 27.40 -22.68
CA LYS A 47 19.97 28.75 -23.19
C LYS A 47 20.26 29.79 -22.09
N GLY A 48 21.10 30.78 -22.41
CA GLY A 48 21.64 31.72 -21.42
C GLY A 48 20.64 32.76 -20.91
N ASP A 49 19.56 32.96 -21.65
CA ASP A 49 18.47 33.92 -21.43
C ASP A 49 17.26 33.33 -20.69
N LEU A 50 17.30 32.04 -20.34
CA LEU A 50 16.23 31.36 -19.63
C LEU A 50 16.02 31.97 -18.23
N ASP A 51 14.81 32.46 -17.95
CA ASP A 51 14.45 32.98 -16.65
C ASP A 51 14.51 31.90 -15.55
N ARG A 52 14.60 32.36 -14.29
CA ARG A 52 14.76 31.47 -13.14
C ARG A 52 13.55 30.55 -12.96
N GLU A 53 12.34 31.05 -13.14
CA GLU A 53 11.12 30.30 -12.90
C GLU A 53 10.97 29.16 -13.92
N LEU A 54 11.20 29.45 -15.21
CA LEU A 54 11.20 28.45 -16.27
C LEU A 54 12.30 27.40 -16.04
N ARG A 55 13.49 27.82 -15.58
CA ARG A 55 14.56 26.89 -15.23
C ARG A 55 14.15 25.92 -14.12
N ASP A 56 13.51 26.43 -13.06
CA ASP A 56 13.04 25.61 -11.95
C ASP A 56 11.91 24.66 -12.38
N LYS A 57 10.99 25.11 -13.24
CA LYS A 57 9.95 24.25 -13.84
C LYS A 57 10.54 23.14 -14.71
N LEU A 58 11.55 23.43 -15.54
CA LEU A 58 12.24 22.42 -16.33
C LEU A 58 12.90 21.35 -15.45
N ARG A 59 13.55 21.77 -14.35
CA ARG A 59 14.13 20.83 -13.37
C ARG A 59 13.06 20.00 -12.66
N MET A 60 11.90 20.59 -12.37
CA MET A 60 10.75 19.84 -11.83
C MET A 60 10.30 18.74 -12.81
N VAL A 61 10.23 19.03 -14.11
CA VAL A 61 9.91 18.03 -15.14
C VAL A 61 10.98 16.94 -15.25
N GLU A 62 12.26 17.29 -15.11
CA GLU A 62 13.34 16.31 -15.04
C GLU A 62 13.18 15.37 -13.84
N ALA A 63 12.88 15.91 -12.66
CA ALA A 63 12.64 15.12 -11.46
C ALA A 63 11.45 14.15 -11.62
N ILE A 64 10.35 14.59 -12.23
CA ILE A 64 9.20 13.72 -12.55
C ILE A 64 9.65 12.63 -13.53
N SER A 65 10.33 13.01 -14.60
CA SER A 65 10.78 12.08 -15.65
C SER A 65 11.74 11.00 -15.10
N HIS A 66 12.68 11.38 -14.23
CA HIS A 66 13.54 10.43 -13.52
C HIS A 66 12.74 9.49 -12.60
N SER A 67 11.73 9.99 -11.90
CA SER A 67 10.86 9.15 -11.06
C SER A 67 10.12 8.10 -11.89
N GLU A 68 9.56 8.49 -13.03
CA GLU A 68 8.78 7.63 -13.92
C GLU A 68 9.60 6.50 -14.55
N ILE A 69 10.89 6.73 -14.83
CA ILE A 69 11.81 5.69 -15.32
C ILE A 69 12.49 4.89 -14.20
N GLY A 70 12.13 5.12 -12.93
CA GLY A 70 12.67 4.41 -11.77
C GLY A 70 14.04 4.89 -11.29
N GLU A 71 14.54 6.03 -11.79
CA GLU A 71 15.78 6.66 -11.35
C GLU A 71 15.59 7.50 -10.08
N VAL A 72 15.15 6.82 -9.02
CA VAL A 72 14.75 7.42 -7.73
C VAL A 72 15.79 8.39 -7.15
N LYS A 73 17.08 8.04 -7.24
CA LYS A 73 18.16 8.88 -6.69
C LYS A 73 18.28 10.20 -7.44
N ALA A 74 18.28 10.17 -8.77
CA ALA A 74 18.38 11.39 -9.58
C ALA A 74 17.19 12.32 -9.34
N SER A 75 15.98 11.74 -9.27
CA SER A 75 14.77 12.49 -8.92
C SER A 75 14.88 13.14 -7.54
N SER A 76 15.25 12.37 -6.50
CA SER A 76 15.36 12.87 -5.11
C SER A 76 16.44 13.96 -4.98
N ASP A 77 17.58 13.83 -5.66
CA ASP A 77 18.65 14.84 -5.65
C ASP A 77 18.16 16.17 -6.25
N ILE A 78 17.48 16.15 -7.41
CA ILE A 78 16.92 17.35 -8.04
C ILE A 78 15.87 18.01 -7.13
N ILE A 79 14.94 17.24 -6.55
CA ILE A 79 13.89 17.77 -5.67
C ILE A 79 14.50 18.38 -4.41
N SER A 80 15.53 17.73 -3.84
CA SER A 80 16.23 18.26 -2.68
C SER A 80 16.90 19.60 -3.00
N GLU A 81 17.50 19.77 -4.18
CA GLU A 81 18.05 21.07 -4.59
C GLU A 81 16.96 22.13 -4.77
N LEU A 82 15.87 21.80 -5.47
CA LEU A 82 14.73 22.71 -5.65
C LEU A 82 14.11 23.15 -4.32
N TYR A 83 14.08 22.27 -3.31
CA TYR A 83 13.56 22.61 -1.99
C TYR A 83 14.34 23.73 -1.28
N HIS A 84 15.64 23.87 -1.53
CA HIS A 84 16.47 24.88 -0.85
C HIS A 84 16.44 26.24 -1.55
N ASP A 85 16.39 26.27 -2.88
CA ASP A 85 16.55 27.51 -3.64
C ASP A 85 15.81 27.47 -4.98
N SER A 86 14.48 27.40 -4.94
CA SER A 86 13.64 27.52 -6.15
C SER A 86 12.39 28.37 -5.92
N THR A 87 11.74 28.73 -7.02
CA THR A 87 10.41 29.37 -7.01
C THR A 87 9.27 28.36 -6.92
N ILE A 88 9.55 27.06 -6.88
CA ILE A 88 8.52 26.01 -6.85
C ILE A 88 7.96 25.89 -5.43
N GLU A 89 6.64 25.93 -5.32
CA GLU A 89 5.95 25.79 -4.04
C GLU A 89 6.31 24.47 -3.35
N TRP A 90 6.58 24.53 -2.04
CA TRP A 90 6.92 23.34 -1.25
C TRP A 90 5.83 22.27 -1.27
N MET A 91 4.56 22.64 -1.41
CA MET A 91 3.49 21.67 -1.59
C MET A 91 3.70 20.79 -2.83
N LEU A 92 4.05 21.40 -3.96
CA LEU A 92 4.30 20.70 -5.21
C LEU A 92 5.56 19.83 -5.12
N LEU A 93 6.64 20.35 -4.54
CA LEU A 93 7.87 19.58 -4.30
C LEU A 93 7.66 18.41 -3.34
N GLY A 94 6.79 18.59 -2.34
CA GLY A 94 6.43 17.55 -1.38
C GLY A 94 5.65 16.40 -2.02
N GLU A 95 4.69 16.72 -2.88
CA GLU A 95 3.94 15.73 -3.68
C GLU A 95 4.84 15.02 -4.69
N LEU A 96 5.77 15.74 -5.31
CA LEU A 96 6.75 15.13 -6.21
C LEU A 96 7.70 14.18 -5.46
N ALA A 97 8.23 14.60 -4.31
CA ALA A 97 9.04 13.75 -3.47
C ALA A 97 8.27 12.52 -2.98
N PHE A 98 6.95 12.59 -2.80
CA PHE A 98 6.14 11.44 -2.39
C PHE A 98 6.21 10.28 -3.41
N MET A 99 6.42 10.58 -4.69
CA MET A 99 6.54 9.55 -5.72
C MET A 99 7.81 8.70 -5.61
N CYS A 100 8.88 9.23 -5.01
CA CYS A 100 10.21 8.60 -5.06
C CYS A 100 10.93 8.46 -3.71
N ASP A 101 10.71 9.39 -2.77
CA ASP A 101 11.38 9.43 -1.48
C ASP A 101 10.47 9.97 -0.36
N PHE A 102 9.82 9.06 0.37
CA PHE A 102 8.93 9.41 1.47
C PHE A 102 9.62 10.19 2.61
N LYS A 103 10.94 10.05 2.81
CA LYS A 103 11.65 10.82 3.85
C LYS A 103 11.82 12.27 3.41
N LEU A 104 12.14 12.49 2.14
CA LEU A 104 12.19 13.82 1.53
C LEU A 104 10.79 14.45 1.51
N ALA A 105 9.77 13.71 1.07
CA ALA A 105 8.38 14.15 1.06
C ALA A 105 7.94 14.62 2.44
N ARG A 106 8.17 13.81 3.47
CA ARG A 106 7.88 14.18 4.86
C ARG A 106 8.57 15.48 5.27
N ARG A 107 9.85 15.66 4.92
CA ARG A 107 10.62 16.87 5.27
C ARG A 107 9.99 18.11 4.64
N ILE A 108 9.75 18.08 3.33
CA ILE A 108 9.22 19.21 2.56
C ILE A 108 7.78 19.52 2.99
N LEU A 109 6.91 18.51 3.05
CA LEU A 109 5.50 18.68 3.42
C LEU A 109 5.35 19.19 4.85
N SER A 110 6.21 18.77 5.79
CA SER A 110 6.20 19.31 7.16
C SER A 110 6.50 20.82 7.19
N SER A 111 7.43 21.29 6.35
CA SER A 111 7.71 22.73 6.22
C SER A 111 6.54 23.46 5.55
N ALA A 112 5.99 22.88 4.48
CA ALA A 112 4.88 23.47 3.72
C ALA A 112 3.64 23.69 4.58
N VAL A 113 3.18 22.65 5.32
CA VAL A 113 1.98 22.78 6.17
C VAL A 113 2.20 23.72 7.34
N LYS A 114 3.43 23.82 7.85
CA LYS A 114 3.77 24.76 8.92
C LYS A 114 3.73 26.21 8.43
N GLU A 115 4.32 26.49 7.26
CA GLU A 115 4.29 27.82 6.67
C GLU A 115 2.86 28.28 6.36
N MET A 116 2.03 27.37 5.80
CA MET A 116 0.62 27.66 5.52
C MET A 116 -0.21 27.91 6.79
N GLU A 117 0.11 27.26 7.92
CA GLU A 117 -0.53 27.56 9.22
C GLU A 117 -0.09 28.93 9.76
N GLU A 118 1.14 29.37 9.48
CA GLU A 118 1.71 30.64 9.97
C GLU A 118 1.32 31.86 9.12
N SER A 119 1.06 31.69 7.81
CA SER A 119 0.83 32.79 6.87
C SER A 119 -0.56 33.46 6.98
N GLY A 120 -1.54 32.81 7.62
CA GLY A 120 -2.87 33.37 7.89
C GLY A 120 -3.82 33.48 6.68
N GLU A 121 -3.32 33.44 5.44
CA GLU A 121 -4.12 33.27 4.21
C GLU A 121 -4.40 31.78 3.99
N MET A 122 -5.42 31.27 4.67
CA MET A 122 -5.66 29.84 4.80
C MET A 122 -6.46 29.28 3.62
N ASP A 123 -5.78 28.82 2.57
CA ASP A 123 -6.36 27.82 1.67
C ASP A 123 -6.50 26.50 2.45
N ARG A 124 -7.65 26.36 3.13
CA ARG A 124 -7.98 25.21 3.97
C ARG A 124 -7.92 23.89 3.21
N ILE A 125 -8.29 23.90 1.93
CA ILE A 125 -8.31 22.70 1.10
C ILE A 125 -6.87 22.28 0.79
N LYS A 126 -6.01 23.21 0.40
CA LYS A 126 -4.58 22.95 0.17
C LYS A 126 -3.90 22.45 1.45
N LEU A 127 -4.22 23.03 2.60
CA LEU A 127 -3.69 22.59 3.90
C LEU A 127 -4.17 21.18 4.28
N ALA A 128 -5.46 20.88 4.08
CA ALA A 128 -6.03 19.56 4.29
C ALA A 128 -5.32 18.50 3.43
N ARG A 129 -5.09 18.82 2.15
CA ARG A 129 -4.35 17.97 1.21
C ARG A 129 -2.89 17.77 1.64
N GLY A 130 -2.22 18.83 2.10
CA GLY A 130 -0.85 18.73 2.62
C GLY A 130 -0.75 17.78 3.82
N TYR A 131 -1.70 17.85 4.74
CA TYR A 131 -1.77 16.90 5.85
C TYR A 131 -2.07 15.47 5.43
N LEU A 132 -2.94 15.28 4.42
CA LEU A 132 -3.22 13.96 3.86
C LEU A 132 -1.95 13.31 3.28
N VAL A 133 -1.25 13.98 2.38
CA VAL A 133 -0.06 13.42 1.73
C VAL A 133 1.07 13.22 2.74
N LEU A 134 1.22 14.13 3.71
CA LEU A 134 2.18 13.96 4.80
C LEU A 134 1.85 12.74 5.68
N ALA A 135 0.57 12.48 5.94
CA ALA A 135 0.13 11.31 6.68
C ALA A 135 0.40 10.01 5.90
N GLU A 136 0.12 9.98 4.60
CA GLU A 136 0.42 8.84 3.74
C GLU A 136 1.94 8.59 3.63
N ALA A 137 2.76 9.65 3.62
CA ALA A 137 4.22 9.49 3.66
C ALA A 137 4.68 8.83 4.97
N GLU A 138 4.11 9.23 6.11
CA GLU A 138 4.40 8.60 7.39
C GLU A 138 3.83 7.17 7.49
N GLU A 139 2.69 6.88 6.85
CA GLU A 139 2.13 5.51 6.70
C GLU A 139 3.11 4.60 5.95
N ASN A 140 3.62 5.04 4.79
CA ASN A 140 4.61 4.30 4.00
C ASN A 140 5.96 4.13 4.72
N LEU A 141 6.29 5.02 5.66
CA LEU A 141 7.45 4.90 6.54
C LEU A 141 7.18 4.08 7.81
N GLU A 142 5.99 3.48 7.92
CA GLU A 142 5.51 2.71 9.08
C GLU A 142 5.55 3.52 10.40
N LYS A 143 5.37 4.84 10.31
CA LYS A 143 5.30 5.77 11.45
C LYS A 143 3.84 6.06 11.83
N TYR A 144 3.11 5.00 12.20
CA TYR A 144 1.66 5.03 12.42
C TYR A 144 1.18 6.11 13.40
N VAL A 145 1.91 6.38 14.49
CA VAL A 145 1.54 7.45 15.44
C VAL A 145 1.53 8.83 14.77
N ARG A 146 2.50 9.11 13.88
CA ARG A 146 2.57 10.36 13.15
C ARG A 146 1.54 10.40 12.02
N ALA A 147 1.37 9.30 11.30
CA ALA A 147 0.33 9.17 10.28
C ALA A 147 -1.06 9.48 10.87
N ILE A 148 -1.42 8.86 12.00
CA ILE A 148 -2.69 9.14 12.70
C ILE A 148 -2.81 10.62 13.06
N LYS A 149 -1.76 11.23 13.63
CA LYS A 149 -1.76 12.66 13.98
C LYS A 149 -2.07 13.53 12.75
N TYR A 150 -1.43 13.27 11.62
CA TYR A 150 -1.60 14.06 10.41
C TYR A 150 -2.93 13.77 9.70
N PHE A 151 -3.39 12.52 9.65
CA PHE A 151 -4.73 12.20 9.14
C PHE A 151 -5.83 12.89 9.98
N LYS A 152 -5.71 12.93 11.31
CA LYS A 152 -6.65 13.66 12.18
C LYS A 152 -6.63 15.17 11.92
N LYS A 153 -5.45 15.77 11.69
CA LYS A 153 -5.34 17.18 11.28
C LYS A 153 -6.04 17.42 9.93
N GLY A 154 -5.73 16.61 8.92
CA GLY A 154 -6.39 16.70 7.61
C GLY A 154 -7.91 16.56 7.71
N LEU A 155 -8.39 15.60 8.51
CA LEU A 155 -9.81 15.36 8.75
C LEU A 155 -10.51 16.60 9.32
N THR A 156 -9.88 17.29 10.27
CA THR A 156 -10.42 18.53 10.87
C THR A 156 -10.64 19.59 9.78
N TYR A 157 -9.66 19.81 8.89
CA TYR A 157 -9.79 20.79 7.81
C TYR A 157 -10.84 20.40 6.76
N PHE A 158 -11.01 19.12 6.45
CA PHE A 158 -12.07 18.66 5.53
C PHE A 158 -13.47 18.77 6.14
N GLN A 159 -13.61 18.63 7.46
CA GLN A 159 -14.88 18.78 8.17
C GLN A 159 -15.30 20.24 8.34
N ASP A 160 -14.36 21.14 8.60
CA ASP A 160 -14.60 22.57 8.81
C ASP A 160 -14.79 23.38 7.50
N ASN A 161 -15.02 22.68 6.38
CA ASN A 161 -15.24 23.27 5.07
C ASN A 161 -16.72 23.60 4.85
N GLU A 162 -17.04 24.68 4.13
CA GLU A 162 -18.42 25.09 3.81
C GLU A 162 -19.17 24.04 2.98
N ALA A 163 -18.44 23.31 2.14
CA ALA A 163 -18.91 22.14 1.42
C ALA A 163 -18.02 20.94 1.77
N PRO A 164 -18.35 20.17 2.82
CA PRO A 164 -17.55 19.02 3.25
C PRO A 164 -17.46 17.97 2.14
N ASP A 165 -16.24 17.57 1.81
CA ASP A 165 -16.00 16.46 0.89
C ASP A 165 -16.25 15.14 1.65
N GLN A 166 -17.45 14.60 1.46
CA GLN A 166 -17.90 13.40 2.17
C GLN A 166 -17.00 12.19 1.89
N TYR A 167 -16.49 12.05 0.65
CA TYR A 167 -15.60 10.96 0.31
C TYR A 167 -14.27 11.08 1.08
N MET A 168 -13.68 12.26 1.09
CA MET A 168 -12.42 12.50 1.81
C MET A 168 -12.58 12.31 3.32
N ILE A 169 -13.71 12.70 3.90
CA ILE A 169 -14.02 12.46 5.32
C ILE A 169 -14.08 10.96 5.60
N LEU A 170 -14.78 10.17 4.77
CA LEU A 170 -14.86 8.71 4.91
C LEU A 170 -13.50 8.06 4.74
N TYR A 171 -12.73 8.46 3.72
CA TYR A 171 -11.39 7.96 3.45
C TYR A 171 -10.46 8.20 4.64
N LEU A 172 -10.50 9.38 5.24
CA LEU A 172 -9.68 9.72 6.40
C LEU A 172 -10.11 8.94 7.65
N HIS A 173 -11.40 8.74 7.90
CA HIS A 173 -11.86 7.84 8.97
C HIS A 173 -11.34 6.43 8.75
N PHE A 174 -11.47 5.90 7.53
CA PHE A 174 -10.96 4.58 7.17
C PHE A 174 -9.45 4.47 7.42
N LYS A 175 -8.66 5.43 6.93
CA LYS A 175 -7.20 5.47 7.14
C LYS A 175 -6.83 5.53 8.61
N ILE A 176 -7.47 6.40 9.40
CA ILE A 176 -7.22 6.49 10.85
C ILE A 176 -7.54 5.15 11.54
N GLY A 177 -8.70 4.56 11.23
CA GLY A 177 -9.12 3.27 11.77
C GLY A 177 -8.14 2.15 11.44
N MET A 178 -7.70 2.05 10.17
CA MET A 178 -6.65 1.12 9.75
C MET A 178 -5.35 1.29 10.54
N MET A 179 -4.88 2.54 10.72
CA MET A 179 -3.65 2.79 11.47
C MET A 179 -3.75 2.36 12.94
N TYR A 180 -4.92 2.55 13.55
CA TYR A 180 -5.18 2.05 14.91
C TYR A 180 -5.21 0.52 14.96
N SER A 181 -5.80 -0.14 13.96
CA SER A 181 -5.76 -1.60 13.80
C SER A 181 -4.33 -2.13 13.72
N MET A 182 -3.47 -1.51 12.90
CA MET A 182 -2.04 -1.87 12.78
C MET A 182 -1.27 -1.68 14.09
N LYS A 183 -1.68 -0.72 14.92
CA LYS A 183 -1.14 -0.50 16.27
C LYS A 183 -1.73 -1.43 17.34
N ASN A 184 -2.68 -2.29 16.98
CA ASN A 184 -3.41 -3.16 17.90
C ASN A 184 -4.25 -2.39 18.96
N GLU A 185 -4.66 -1.16 18.64
CA GLU A 185 -5.54 -0.30 19.44
C GLU A 185 -7.00 -0.47 18.95
N ALA A 186 -7.65 -1.54 19.41
CA ALA A 186 -8.92 -2.01 18.86
C ALA A 186 -10.08 -1.00 19.04
N ASP A 187 -10.23 -0.40 20.22
CA ASP A 187 -11.36 0.49 20.50
C ASP A 187 -11.38 1.71 19.56
N GLU A 188 -10.21 2.34 19.35
CA GLU A 188 -10.06 3.46 18.43
C GLU A 188 -10.25 3.02 16.97
N SER A 189 -9.71 1.86 16.58
CA SER A 189 -9.94 1.28 15.25
C SER A 189 -11.44 1.13 14.97
N LEU A 190 -12.17 0.48 15.88
CA LEU A 190 -13.61 0.28 15.77
C LEU A 190 -14.37 1.61 15.74
N HIS A 191 -13.98 2.59 16.56
CA HIS A 191 -14.61 3.91 16.57
C HIS A 191 -14.59 4.57 15.18
N TYR A 192 -13.42 4.63 14.54
CA TYR A 192 -13.27 5.28 13.23
C TYR A 192 -13.86 4.44 12.09
N LEU A 193 -13.71 3.11 12.11
CA LEU A 193 -14.22 2.25 11.03
C LEU A 193 -15.76 2.12 11.04
N ASN A 194 -16.39 2.10 12.22
CA ASN A 194 -17.85 2.13 12.32
C ASN A 194 -18.42 3.45 11.78
N LYS A 195 -17.72 4.58 11.94
CA LYS A 195 -18.12 5.85 11.31
C LYS A 195 -18.15 5.76 9.79
N VAL A 196 -17.22 5.02 9.18
CA VAL A 196 -17.25 4.78 7.73
C VAL A 196 -18.49 3.97 7.35
N ILE A 197 -18.76 2.88 8.07
CA ILE A 197 -19.93 2.00 7.80
C ILE A 197 -21.25 2.77 7.93
N GLU A 198 -21.38 3.62 8.96
CA GLU A 198 -22.56 4.46 9.19
C GLU A 198 -22.79 5.49 8.06
N LEU A 199 -21.73 6.02 7.46
CA LEU A 199 -21.77 7.19 6.59
C LEU A 199 -21.54 6.88 5.10
N ALA A 200 -21.04 5.69 4.74
CA ALA A 200 -20.64 5.36 3.38
C ALA A 200 -21.80 5.35 2.37
N GLY A 201 -23.01 4.95 2.80
CA GLY A 201 -24.14 4.70 1.91
C GLY A 201 -23.78 3.74 0.76
N ASP A 202 -24.56 3.76 -0.32
CA ASP A 202 -24.31 2.90 -1.50
C ASP A 202 -23.18 3.46 -2.38
N SER A 203 -22.94 4.78 -2.36
CA SER A 203 -21.95 5.43 -3.23
C SER A 203 -20.49 5.20 -2.79
N ASN A 204 -20.25 4.70 -1.57
CA ASN A 204 -18.91 4.46 -1.03
C ASN A 204 -18.75 3.02 -0.53
N GLU A 205 -19.40 2.08 -1.21
CA GLU A 205 -19.41 0.66 -0.85
C GLU A 205 -18.01 0.08 -0.67
N GLU A 206 -17.03 0.50 -1.49
CA GLU A 206 -15.63 0.05 -1.37
C GLU A 206 -15.03 0.37 0.01
N LEU A 207 -15.25 1.59 0.52
CA LEU A 207 -14.77 1.99 1.84
C LEU A 207 -15.51 1.24 2.96
N LYS A 208 -16.81 0.96 2.76
CA LYS A 208 -17.59 0.14 3.69
C LYS A 208 -17.02 -1.28 3.78
N ILE A 209 -16.84 -1.95 2.64
CA ILE A 209 -16.26 -3.31 2.58
C ILE A 209 -14.88 -3.35 3.24
N ASN A 210 -13.99 -2.42 2.87
CA ASN A 210 -12.65 -2.37 3.45
C ASN A 210 -12.67 -2.15 4.97
N SER A 211 -13.62 -1.34 5.46
CA SER A 211 -13.80 -1.11 6.91
C SER A 211 -14.29 -2.37 7.62
N LEU A 212 -15.27 -3.08 7.07
CA LEU A 212 -15.78 -4.36 7.61
C LEU A 212 -14.64 -5.40 7.72
N VAL A 213 -13.85 -5.56 6.66
CA VAL A 213 -12.70 -6.48 6.64
C VAL A 213 -11.64 -6.07 7.67
N THR A 214 -11.37 -4.77 7.81
CA THR A 214 -10.40 -4.26 8.80
C THR A 214 -10.88 -4.46 10.23
N ILE A 215 -12.19 -4.28 10.49
CA ILE A 215 -12.80 -4.59 11.79
C ILE A 215 -12.62 -6.08 12.12
N ALA A 216 -12.95 -6.96 11.17
CA ALA A 216 -12.78 -8.40 11.36
C ALA A 216 -11.34 -8.79 11.70
N LYS A 217 -10.35 -8.26 10.97
CA LYS A 217 -8.91 -8.44 11.25
C LYS A 217 -8.52 -7.92 12.64
N THR A 218 -9.13 -6.81 13.07
CA THR A 218 -8.89 -6.21 14.39
C THR A 218 -9.38 -7.12 15.51
N PHE A 219 -10.52 -7.80 15.33
CA PHE A 219 -10.99 -8.82 16.27
C PHE A 219 -10.12 -10.08 16.21
N GLY A 220 -9.74 -10.53 15.01
CA GLY A 220 -8.86 -11.68 14.83
C GLY A 220 -7.50 -11.52 15.53
N SER A 221 -6.89 -10.33 15.49
CA SER A 221 -5.62 -10.06 16.19
C SER A 221 -5.72 -10.10 17.72
N LYS A 222 -6.94 -10.06 18.27
CA LYS A 222 -7.25 -10.23 19.70
C LYS A 222 -7.76 -11.63 20.04
N ASN A 223 -7.77 -12.56 19.08
CA ASN A 223 -8.41 -13.88 19.18
C ASN A 223 -9.91 -13.80 19.52
N GLU A 224 -10.59 -12.74 19.08
CA GLU A 224 -12.03 -12.54 19.26
C GLU A 224 -12.80 -12.93 17.98
N ASN A 225 -12.48 -14.08 17.40
CA ASN A 225 -12.96 -14.52 16.08
C ASN A 225 -14.50 -14.56 15.96
N GLU A 226 -15.20 -14.90 17.04
CA GLU A 226 -16.67 -14.86 17.11
C GLU A 226 -17.24 -13.46 16.82
N LYS A 227 -16.55 -12.40 17.26
CA LYS A 227 -16.98 -11.02 16.97
C LYS A 227 -16.63 -10.60 15.55
N ALA A 228 -15.62 -11.21 14.92
CA ALA A 228 -15.25 -10.95 13.53
C ALA A 228 -16.30 -11.49 12.54
N TYR A 229 -16.92 -12.63 12.86
CA TYR A 229 -17.84 -13.34 11.98
C TYR A 229 -18.95 -12.49 11.34
N PRO A 230 -19.77 -11.70 12.08
CA PRO A 230 -20.83 -10.90 11.46
C PRO A 230 -20.29 -9.88 10.45
N TYR A 231 -19.13 -9.26 10.73
CA TYR A 231 -18.49 -8.33 9.81
C TYR A 231 -17.96 -9.03 8.56
N LEU A 232 -17.43 -10.26 8.70
CA LEU A 232 -16.99 -11.06 7.56
C LEU A 232 -18.15 -11.52 6.69
N GLN A 233 -19.28 -11.92 7.29
CA GLN A 233 -20.49 -12.27 6.53
C GLN A 233 -21.01 -11.09 5.73
N GLU A 234 -21.12 -9.90 6.36
CA GLU A 234 -21.55 -8.69 5.65
C GLU A 234 -20.55 -8.32 4.54
N ALA A 235 -19.24 -8.34 4.82
CA ALA A 235 -18.22 -8.01 3.83
C ALA A 235 -18.25 -8.96 2.63
N LEU A 236 -18.32 -10.28 2.85
CA LEU A 236 -18.36 -11.27 1.76
C LEU A 236 -19.65 -11.17 0.94
N GLY A 237 -20.79 -10.83 1.55
CA GLY A 237 -22.03 -10.59 0.84
C GLY A 237 -21.98 -9.35 -0.06
N LEU A 238 -21.32 -8.28 0.39
CA LEU A 238 -21.11 -7.06 -0.42
C LEU A 238 -20.03 -7.27 -1.49
N LEU A 239 -19.06 -8.15 -1.27
CA LEU A 239 -17.97 -8.39 -2.21
C LEU A 239 -18.42 -9.03 -3.52
N GLU A 240 -19.51 -9.80 -3.51
CA GLU A 240 -20.07 -10.48 -4.69
C GLU A 240 -20.60 -9.46 -5.72
N GLY A 241 -19.97 -9.37 -6.89
CA GLY A 241 -20.34 -8.41 -7.94
C GLY A 241 -19.84 -6.97 -7.72
N SER A 242 -19.14 -6.69 -6.63
CA SER A 242 -18.52 -5.39 -6.39
C SER A 242 -17.25 -5.19 -7.23
N SER A 243 -16.80 -3.94 -7.33
CA SER A 243 -15.48 -3.61 -7.91
C SER A 243 -14.31 -4.22 -7.12
N LEU A 244 -14.52 -4.67 -5.88
CA LEU A 244 -13.50 -5.30 -5.04
C LEU A 244 -13.45 -6.82 -5.18
N GLU A 245 -14.30 -7.41 -6.03
CA GLU A 245 -14.25 -8.84 -6.30
C GLU A 245 -12.88 -9.25 -6.85
N ASN A 246 -12.31 -10.34 -6.35
CA ASN A 246 -10.97 -10.83 -6.70
C ASN A 246 -9.82 -9.83 -6.44
N LYS A 247 -10.05 -8.78 -5.63
CA LYS A 247 -8.99 -7.89 -5.12
C LYS A 247 -8.48 -8.33 -3.75
N LEU A 248 -7.47 -7.62 -3.25
CA LEU A 248 -6.81 -7.92 -1.98
C LEU A 248 -7.80 -8.03 -0.80
N SER A 249 -8.75 -7.11 -0.68
CA SER A 249 -9.74 -7.10 0.40
C SER A 249 -10.65 -8.33 0.36
N HIS A 250 -10.98 -8.84 -0.83
CA HIS A 250 -11.72 -10.09 -0.98
C HIS A 250 -10.89 -11.28 -0.49
N ALA A 251 -9.63 -11.38 -0.92
CA ALA A 251 -8.73 -12.44 -0.45
C ALA A 251 -8.53 -12.40 1.07
N GLU A 252 -8.48 -11.20 1.66
CA GLU A 252 -8.43 -11.00 3.11
C GLU A 252 -9.69 -11.50 3.81
N ALA A 253 -10.87 -11.06 3.36
CA ALA A 253 -12.14 -11.51 3.93
C ALA A 253 -12.29 -13.04 3.91
N LEU A 254 -11.92 -13.68 2.78
CA LEU A 254 -11.92 -15.14 2.66
C LEU A 254 -10.91 -15.80 3.61
N THR A 255 -9.73 -15.21 3.78
CA THR A 255 -8.70 -15.73 4.70
C THR A 255 -9.19 -15.71 6.14
N GLU A 256 -9.77 -14.58 6.57
CA GLU A 256 -10.27 -14.42 7.94
C GLU A 256 -11.49 -15.33 8.19
N MET A 257 -12.37 -15.51 7.19
CA MET A 257 -13.50 -16.44 7.30
C MET A 257 -13.01 -17.90 7.38
N ALA A 258 -11.99 -18.26 6.60
CA ALA A 258 -11.35 -19.57 6.71
C ALA A 258 -10.74 -19.78 8.10
N PHE A 259 -10.06 -18.77 8.63
CA PHE A 259 -9.45 -18.81 9.95
C PHE A 259 -10.49 -18.94 11.08
N TYR A 260 -11.64 -18.28 10.96
CA TYR A 260 -12.76 -18.45 11.90
C TYR A 260 -13.20 -19.92 12.01
N TYR A 261 -13.38 -20.62 10.89
CA TYR A 261 -13.71 -22.05 10.92
C TYR A 261 -12.54 -22.92 11.40
N PHE A 262 -11.32 -22.57 11.01
CA PHE A 262 -10.10 -23.24 11.45
C PHE A 262 -9.95 -23.23 12.98
N ASP A 263 -10.18 -22.08 13.62
CA ASP A 263 -10.10 -21.89 15.07
C ASP A 263 -11.14 -22.75 15.83
N GLN A 264 -12.28 -23.01 15.19
CA GLN A 264 -13.31 -23.93 15.70
C GLN A 264 -13.05 -25.41 15.37
N SER A 265 -11.89 -25.75 14.80
CA SER A 265 -11.57 -27.09 14.28
C SER A 265 -12.53 -27.61 13.20
N LYS A 266 -13.29 -26.70 12.56
CA LYS A 266 -14.20 -26.96 11.44
C LYS A 266 -13.43 -26.92 10.11
N LEU A 267 -12.52 -27.87 9.96
CA LEU A 267 -11.54 -27.86 8.85
C LEU A 267 -12.21 -27.99 7.48
N ALA A 268 -13.26 -28.81 7.37
CA ALA A 268 -13.98 -29.00 6.11
C ALA A 268 -14.66 -27.70 5.64
N GLU A 269 -15.18 -26.90 6.57
CA GLU A 269 -15.78 -25.59 6.29
C GLU A 269 -14.72 -24.53 5.97
N ALA A 270 -13.52 -24.62 6.53
CA ALA A 270 -12.42 -23.71 6.24
C ALA A 270 -11.82 -23.89 4.82
N VAL A 271 -11.73 -25.13 4.33
CA VAL A 271 -11.14 -25.50 3.03
C VAL A 271 -11.65 -24.63 1.86
N PRO A 272 -12.96 -24.48 1.59
CA PRO A 272 -13.44 -23.70 0.45
C PRO A 272 -13.05 -22.22 0.51
N TYR A 273 -13.02 -21.63 1.71
CA TYR A 273 -12.58 -20.24 1.89
C TYR A 273 -11.09 -20.08 1.65
N TYR A 274 -10.26 -20.99 2.19
CA TYR A 274 -8.83 -21.00 1.91
C TYR A 274 -8.53 -21.23 0.43
N GLU A 275 -9.22 -22.15 -0.23
CA GLU A 275 -9.07 -22.43 -1.66
C GLU A 275 -9.34 -21.18 -2.51
N ASN A 276 -10.45 -20.50 -2.23
CA ASN A 276 -10.80 -19.25 -2.91
C ASN A 276 -9.77 -18.16 -2.62
N ALA A 277 -9.35 -17.98 -1.37
CA ALA A 277 -8.35 -16.98 -0.99
C ALA A 277 -7.03 -17.19 -1.75
N VAL A 278 -6.49 -18.42 -1.78
CA VAL A 278 -5.22 -18.70 -2.50
C VAL A 278 -5.36 -18.51 -4.01
N ASN A 279 -6.54 -18.76 -4.59
CA ASN A 279 -6.80 -18.51 -6.01
C ASN A 279 -6.82 -17.01 -6.34
N VAL A 280 -7.37 -16.18 -5.47
CA VAL A 280 -7.29 -14.72 -5.60
C VAL A 280 -5.85 -14.24 -5.42
N TYR A 281 -5.15 -14.66 -4.37
CA TYR A 281 -3.76 -14.26 -4.11
C TYR A 281 -2.80 -14.60 -5.26
N LYS A 282 -3.03 -15.70 -6.01
CA LYS A 282 -2.22 -16.05 -7.19
C LYS A 282 -2.29 -15.01 -8.31
N ARG A 283 -3.36 -14.23 -8.40
CA ARG A 283 -3.59 -13.24 -9.46
C ARG A 283 -3.09 -11.84 -9.08
N LEU A 284 -2.62 -11.65 -7.85
CA LEU A 284 -2.15 -10.36 -7.34
C LEU A 284 -0.62 -10.26 -7.42
N SER A 285 -0.09 -9.12 -7.90
CA SER A 285 1.35 -8.88 -8.08
C SER A 285 2.08 -8.33 -6.84
N HIS A 286 1.35 -7.76 -5.87
CA HIS A 286 1.92 -7.07 -4.71
C HIS A 286 1.29 -7.53 -3.39
N VAL A 287 1.55 -8.79 -3.00
CA VAL A 287 1.10 -9.35 -1.72
C VAL A 287 2.28 -9.92 -0.96
N SER A 288 2.32 -9.67 0.35
CA SER A 288 3.33 -10.21 1.26
C SER A 288 3.50 -11.72 1.06
N HIS A 289 4.73 -12.14 0.71
CA HIS A 289 5.08 -13.54 0.58
C HIS A 289 4.87 -14.31 1.89
N ARG A 290 5.16 -13.67 3.04
CA ARG A 290 4.90 -14.23 4.37
C ARG A 290 3.43 -14.58 4.55
N LYS A 291 2.54 -13.63 4.25
CA LYS A 291 1.09 -13.81 4.38
C LYS A 291 0.59 -14.93 3.49
N VAL A 292 0.93 -14.90 2.20
CA VAL A 292 0.49 -15.94 1.24
C VAL A 292 1.04 -17.32 1.63
N GLY A 293 2.30 -17.39 2.09
CA GLY A 293 2.91 -18.63 2.58
C GLY A 293 2.15 -19.22 3.77
N MET A 294 1.81 -18.40 4.76
CA MET A 294 1.01 -18.85 5.92
C MET A 294 -0.39 -19.32 5.53
N VAL A 295 -1.06 -18.62 4.60
CA VAL A 295 -2.38 -19.06 4.10
C VAL A 295 -2.28 -20.43 3.44
N TYR A 296 -1.22 -20.69 2.65
CA TYR A 296 -0.99 -22.02 2.09
C TYR A 296 -0.68 -23.08 3.15
N MET A 297 0.06 -22.75 4.21
CA MET A 297 0.30 -23.67 5.34
C MET A 297 -1.02 -24.09 6.00
N GLN A 298 -1.86 -23.12 6.36
CA GLN A 298 -3.14 -23.38 7.00
C GLN A 298 -4.09 -24.15 6.08
N TYR A 299 -4.12 -23.79 4.80
CA TYR A 299 -4.90 -24.52 3.81
C TYR A 299 -4.45 -25.99 3.69
N ALA A 300 -3.14 -26.22 3.58
CA ALA A 300 -2.57 -27.57 3.51
C ALA A 300 -2.89 -28.39 4.77
N TYR A 301 -2.78 -27.77 5.94
CA TYR A 301 -3.15 -28.41 7.21
C TYR A 301 -4.62 -28.81 7.26
N CYS A 302 -5.54 -27.95 6.78
CA CYS A 302 -6.96 -28.28 6.69
C CYS A 302 -7.19 -29.50 5.78
N LEU A 303 -6.58 -29.50 4.59
CA LEU A 303 -6.67 -30.60 3.63
C LEU A 303 -6.10 -31.92 4.18
N GLU A 304 -5.08 -31.85 5.02
CA GLU A 304 -4.48 -33.02 5.67
C GLU A 304 -5.34 -33.59 6.79
N ASN A 305 -5.98 -32.73 7.60
CA ASN A 305 -6.58 -33.11 8.88
C ASN A 305 -8.12 -33.10 8.89
N MET A 306 -8.78 -32.69 7.81
CA MET A 306 -10.24 -32.85 7.67
C MET A 306 -10.66 -34.32 7.64
N GLU A 307 -11.94 -34.61 7.93
CA GLU A 307 -12.46 -35.99 8.04
C GLU A 307 -12.17 -36.86 6.80
N GLN A 308 -12.16 -36.25 5.61
CA GLN A 308 -11.77 -36.89 4.36
C GLN A 308 -10.54 -36.21 3.77
N PRO A 309 -9.32 -36.58 4.19
CA PRO A 309 -8.11 -35.87 3.78
C PRO A 309 -7.87 -35.87 2.26
N ASN A 310 -7.43 -34.74 1.73
CA ASN A 310 -6.90 -34.63 0.38
C ASN A 310 -5.39 -34.43 0.42
N LEU A 311 -4.67 -35.50 0.75
CA LEU A 311 -3.21 -35.48 0.94
C LEU A 311 -2.46 -35.01 -0.32
N ARG A 312 -3.00 -35.28 -1.51
CA ARG A 312 -2.38 -34.85 -2.77
C ARG A 312 -2.37 -33.33 -2.89
N GLU A 313 -3.48 -32.67 -2.61
CA GLU A 313 -3.55 -31.21 -2.68
C GLU A 313 -2.90 -30.54 -1.45
N ALA A 314 -2.93 -31.20 -0.29
CA ALA A 314 -2.18 -30.77 0.90
C ALA A 314 -0.69 -30.67 0.59
N GLY A 315 -0.09 -31.73 0.03
CA GLY A 315 1.32 -31.73 -0.35
C GLY A 315 1.69 -30.60 -1.31
N LYS A 316 0.93 -30.40 -2.39
CA LYS A 316 1.16 -29.27 -3.32
C LYS A 316 1.04 -27.91 -2.63
N SER A 317 0.12 -27.78 -1.68
CA SER A 317 -0.10 -26.53 -0.94
C SER A 317 1.05 -26.26 0.03
N TYR A 318 1.56 -27.28 0.73
CA TYR A 318 2.78 -27.20 1.52
C TYR A 318 3.99 -26.79 0.67
N GLU A 319 4.18 -27.38 -0.52
CA GLU A 319 5.28 -26.96 -1.40
C GLU A 319 5.17 -25.49 -1.85
N LYS A 320 3.95 -25.02 -2.16
CA LYS A 320 3.69 -23.61 -2.48
C LYS A 320 3.93 -22.70 -1.28
N ALA A 321 3.59 -23.15 -0.08
CA ALA A 321 3.85 -22.42 1.15
C ALA A 321 5.35 -22.16 1.32
N ILE A 322 6.18 -23.21 1.26
CA ILE A 322 7.63 -23.09 1.38
C ILE A 322 8.19 -22.17 0.28
N GLY A 323 7.76 -22.35 -0.97
CA GLY A 323 8.22 -21.49 -2.07
C GLY A 323 7.90 -19.99 -1.86
N LYS A 324 6.85 -19.65 -1.10
CA LYS A 324 6.58 -18.26 -0.70
C LYS A 324 7.39 -17.84 0.52
N LEU A 325 7.49 -18.69 1.53
CA LEU A 325 8.23 -18.38 2.76
C LEU A 325 9.74 -18.22 2.52
N GLU A 326 10.31 -18.91 1.52
CA GLU A 326 11.71 -18.74 1.08
C GLU A 326 12.02 -17.33 0.54
N LEU A 327 11.00 -16.62 0.04
CA LEU A 327 11.15 -15.23 -0.44
C LEU A 327 11.06 -14.21 0.70
N THR A 328 10.93 -14.67 1.94
CA THR A 328 10.86 -13.81 3.13
C THR A 328 12.22 -13.72 3.82
N LYS A 329 12.39 -12.72 4.70
CA LYS A 329 13.57 -12.60 5.58
C LYS A 329 13.34 -13.23 6.97
N ASP A 330 12.31 -14.07 7.09
CA ASP A 330 11.85 -14.66 8.36
C ASP A 330 12.34 -16.12 8.46
N GLY A 331 13.59 -16.28 8.89
CA GLY A 331 14.26 -17.59 8.94
C GLY A 331 13.64 -18.55 9.95
N GLU A 332 13.15 -18.04 11.09
CA GLU A 332 12.48 -18.85 12.12
C GLU A 332 11.14 -19.37 11.63
N LEU A 333 10.34 -18.53 10.96
CA LEU A 333 9.10 -18.98 10.34
C LEU A 333 9.34 -20.04 9.26
N LEU A 334 10.36 -19.85 8.43
CA LEU A 334 10.72 -20.82 7.40
C LEU A 334 11.20 -22.14 8.02
N GLU A 335 11.99 -22.09 9.10
CA GLU A 335 12.46 -23.26 9.85
C GLU A 335 11.29 -24.08 10.38
N ASN A 336 10.34 -23.43 11.07
CA ASN A 336 9.13 -24.08 11.59
C ASN A 336 8.28 -24.68 10.47
N ALA A 337 8.05 -23.93 9.39
CA ALA A 337 7.28 -24.42 8.26
C ALA A 337 7.94 -25.63 7.57
N LEU A 338 9.28 -25.62 7.43
CA LEU A 338 10.01 -26.76 6.88
C LEU A 338 9.86 -28.02 7.76
N ALA A 339 9.87 -27.87 9.09
CA ALA A 339 9.66 -28.99 10.00
C ALA A 339 8.29 -29.65 9.80
N ASP A 340 7.22 -28.85 9.72
CA ASP A 340 5.86 -29.34 9.45
C ASP A 340 5.76 -30.06 8.10
N VAL A 341 6.36 -29.48 7.06
CA VAL A 341 6.37 -30.04 5.71
C VAL A 341 7.16 -31.35 5.63
N ILE A 342 8.30 -31.45 6.33
CA ILE A 342 9.08 -32.69 6.44
C ILE A 342 8.25 -33.77 7.14
N ALA A 343 7.59 -33.44 8.25
CA ALA A 343 6.74 -34.38 8.99
C ALA A 343 5.57 -34.89 8.11
N PHE A 344 4.94 -34.02 7.33
CA PHE A 344 3.90 -34.40 6.38
C PHE A 344 4.41 -35.39 5.31
N PHE A 345 5.55 -35.11 4.68
CA PHE A 345 6.08 -35.99 3.63
C PHE A 345 6.64 -37.30 4.17
N ASP A 346 7.08 -37.33 5.43
CA ASP A 346 7.42 -38.59 6.12
C ASP A 346 6.17 -39.45 6.36
N LYS A 347 5.11 -38.84 6.93
CA LYS A 347 3.82 -39.50 7.19
C LYS A 347 3.16 -40.04 5.91
N THR A 348 3.32 -39.35 4.79
CA THR A 348 2.76 -39.76 3.48
C THR A 348 3.70 -40.63 2.65
N ASN A 349 4.86 -41.00 3.20
CA ASN A 349 5.88 -41.85 2.58
C ASN A 349 6.45 -41.33 1.25
N ASP A 350 6.44 -40.00 1.03
CA ASP A 350 7.14 -39.36 -0.08
C ASP A 350 8.59 -39.01 0.33
N GLN A 351 9.43 -40.04 0.37
CA GLN A 351 10.83 -39.93 0.77
C GLN A 351 11.65 -39.01 -0.14
N LYS A 352 11.25 -38.85 -1.41
CA LYS A 352 11.96 -37.97 -2.35
C LYS A 352 11.73 -36.51 -1.96
N THR A 353 10.48 -36.13 -1.74
CA THR A 353 10.12 -34.75 -1.40
C THR A 353 10.53 -34.41 0.05
N LYS A 354 10.44 -35.37 0.97
CA LYS A 354 10.99 -35.25 2.33
C LYS A 354 12.46 -34.85 2.32
N ARG A 355 13.32 -35.63 1.64
CA ARG A 355 14.77 -35.36 1.55
C ARG A 355 15.10 -34.00 0.94
N LYS A 356 14.31 -33.55 -0.04
CA LYS A 356 14.44 -32.20 -0.63
C LYS A 356 14.28 -31.13 0.45
N TYR A 357 13.31 -31.25 1.35
CA TYR A 357 13.06 -30.26 2.40
C TYR A 357 13.98 -30.44 3.62
N GLU A 358 14.42 -31.65 3.95
CA GLU A 358 15.46 -31.89 4.96
C GLU A 358 16.77 -31.20 4.59
N ASN A 359 17.20 -31.28 3.32
CA ASN A 359 18.39 -30.59 2.86
C ASN A 359 18.27 -29.07 3.03
N LYS A 360 17.11 -28.50 2.65
CA LYS A 360 16.83 -27.06 2.83
C LYS A 360 16.86 -26.65 4.31
N PHE A 361 16.31 -27.48 5.19
CA PHE A 361 16.33 -27.25 6.64
C PHE A 361 17.76 -27.22 7.19
N VAL A 362 18.61 -28.17 6.78
CA VAL A 362 20.03 -28.21 7.19
C VAL A 362 20.79 -27.00 6.66
N GLU A 363 20.60 -26.63 5.39
CA GLU A 363 21.22 -25.44 4.80
C GLU A 363 20.86 -24.17 5.57
N LEU A 364 19.58 -23.98 5.91
CA LEU A 364 19.09 -22.86 6.70
C LEU A 364 19.73 -22.81 8.11
N THR A 365 19.78 -23.96 8.79
CA THR A 365 20.35 -24.07 10.14
C THR A 365 21.85 -23.77 10.16
N ASN A 366 22.58 -24.28 9.16
CA ASN A 366 24.01 -24.03 9.04
C ASN A 366 24.31 -22.56 8.75
N ALA A 367 23.51 -21.90 7.91
CA ALA A 367 23.65 -20.47 7.64
C ALA A 367 23.43 -19.63 8.90
N LYS A 368 22.44 -19.99 9.74
CA LYS A 368 22.14 -19.33 11.02
C LYS A 368 23.26 -19.46 12.05
N ASN A 369 23.96 -20.60 12.08
CA ASN A 369 25.08 -20.85 12.98
C ASN A 369 26.40 -20.20 12.53
N ALA A 370 26.47 -19.68 11.30
CA ALA A 370 27.67 -19.06 10.73
C ALA A 370 27.66 -17.51 10.83
N THR A 371 26.56 -16.91 11.24
CA THR A 371 26.34 -15.46 11.45
C THR A 371 26.24 -15.13 12.93
#